data_AF-A0A416P2M0-F1
#
_entry.id   AF-A0A416P2M0-F1
#
_cell.length_a   1.000
_cell.length_b   1.000
_cell.length_c   1.000
_cell.angle_alpha   90.00
_cell.angle_beta   90.00
_cell.angle_gamma   90.00
#
_symmetry.space_group_name_H-M   'P 1'
#
loop_
_entity.id
_entity.type
_entity.pdbx_description
1 polymer ?
#
loop_
_entity_poly.entity_id
_entity_poly.type
_entity_poly.pdbx_seq_one_letter_code
_entity_poly.pdbx_strand_id
1 'polypeptide(L)'
;MQLKKGMEFELQTFDLEDVERLLEPIFEACLSYVNSNLKNKKLEKIDVKYKVGFFDDDRVSAYADKKEEGYIVKINTATWFIIYSFCHCIIMQQVVCDALSFKNEMSQENKMKYAEILTIMMMKILFYHELGHIFNGHIDYIKDKEAEYIKNNPKYSSKDENAFSYEGRKARPFVSTEMWQALEWNADDFAASRMVGQYTFDENIQHLGLFGKEHGLFFLLVAYVSLFTLMEMGVKVLKPEEYKDKEHLPKRIRLNKSIESMFAAYKELNSLEISLDASDVEEKYVPCIESWTEAFMRTYFKDYDVLNLKTDMNIDELDEQHMRYYNRVDNFYALNLIKELAPYTYCEVQDVKTTIKGGLLKLISKIIDEDINEMKIEYVIRK
;
A
#
# COMPACT_ATOMS: atom_id res chain seq x y z
N MET A 1 -8.50 1.44 -18.45
CA MET A 1 -9.86 1.08 -18.10
C MET A 1 -10.82 1.86 -18.99
N GLN A 2 -11.55 1.17 -19.86
CA GLN A 2 -12.49 1.79 -20.79
C GLN A 2 -13.84 2.04 -20.13
N LEU A 3 -14.34 3.27 -20.23
CA LEU A 3 -15.67 3.63 -19.72
C LEU A 3 -16.79 2.94 -20.50
N LYS A 4 -17.88 2.63 -19.80
CA LYS A 4 -19.16 2.23 -20.41
C LYS A 4 -19.73 3.40 -21.21
N LYS A 5 -20.34 3.09 -22.35
CA LYS A 5 -20.86 4.11 -23.29
C LYS A 5 -21.87 5.00 -22.55
N GLY A 6 -21.69 6.32 -22.62
CA GLY A 6 -22.59 7.29 -21.97
C GLY A 6 -22.22 7.63 -20.53
N MET A 7 -21.29 6.88 -19.91
CA MET A 7 -20.77 7.22 -18.58
C MET A 7 -19.74 8.35 -18.63
N GLU A 8 -19.26 8.72 -19.83
CA GLU A 8 -18.31 9.83 -20.00
C GLU A 8 -18.88 11.18 -19.52
N PHE A 9 -20.21 11.30 -19.44
CA PHE A 9 -20.91 12.49 -18.96
C PHE A 9 -21.22 12.45 -17.45
N GLU A 10 -21.04 11.29 -16.81
CA GLU A 10 -21.30 11.11 -15.38
C GLU A 10 -20.04 11.28 -14.52
N LEU A 11 -18.86 11.11 -15.13
CA LEU A 11 -17.58 11.24 -14.46
C LEU A 11 -16.85 12.50 -14.88
N GLN A 12 -16.23 13.18 -13.92
CA GLN A 12 -15.43 14.37 -14.19
C GLN A 12 -14.13 13.98 -14.87
N THR A 13 -13.87 14.51 -16.06
CA THR A 13 -12.58 14.35 -16.75
C THR A 13 -11.61 15.43 -16.32
N PHE A 14 -10.33 15.09 -16.27
CA PHE A 14 -9.24 16.03 -15.95
C PHE A 14 -8.20 15.98 -17.07
N ASP A 15 -7.67 17.13 -17.44
CA ASP A 15 -6.46 17.17 -18.26
C ASP A 15 -5.21 16.95 -17.40
N LEU A 16 -4.06 16.75 -18.06
CA LEU A 16 -2.80 16.47 -17.36
C LEU A 16 -2.41 17.61 -16.42
N GLU A 17 -2.58 18.86 -16.86
CA GLU A 17 -2.17 20.07 -16.15
C GLU A 17 -2.99 20.27 -14.87
N ASP A 18 -4.29 19.98 -14.92
CA ASP A 18 -5.16 19.97 -13.75
C ASP A 18 -4.75 18.87 -12.75
N VAL A 19 -4.44 17.66 -13.23
CA VAL A 19 -3.99 16.55 -12.37
C VAL A 19 -2.66 16.89 -11.70
N GLU A 20 -1.70 17.46 -12.43
CA GLU A 20 -0.42 17.90 -11.88
C GLU A 20 -0.62 18.92 -10.76
N ARG A 21 -1.43 19.96 -11.00
CA ARG A 21 -1.73 21.01 -10.02
C ARG A 21 -2.40 20.48 -8.75
N LEU A 22 -3.28 19.47 -8.89
CA LEU A 22 -4.01 18.88 -7.76
C LEU A 22 -3.12 17.95 -6.93
N LEU A 23 -2.22 17.21 -7.57
CA LEU A 23 -1.41 16.20 -6.91
C LEU A 23 -0.10 16.72 -6.32
N GLU A 24 0.53 17.71 -6.93
CA GLU A 24 1.81 18.26 -6.47
C GLU A 24 1.76 18.70 -4.98
N PRO A 25 0.75 19.46 -4.51
CA PRO A 25 0.66 19.83 -3.09
C PRO A 25 0.49 18.62 -2.16
N ILE A 26 -0.18 17.56 -2.62
CA ILE A 26 -0.38 16.34 -1.83
C ILE A 26 0.95 15.59 -1.69
N PHE A 27 1.70 15.46 -2.80
CA PHE A 27 3.02 14.85 -2.81
C PHE A 27 4.00 15.62 -1.91
N GLU A 28 4.09 16.95 -2.09
CA GLU A 28 4.98 17.81 -1.31
C GLU A 28 4.68 17.72 0.19
N ALA A 29 3.40 17.66 0.57
CA ALA A 29 3.00 17.45 1.96
C ALA A 29 3.50 16.10 2.51
N CYS A 30 3.48 15.04 1.71
CA CYS A 30 4.02 13.72 2.10
C CYS A 30 5.53 13.77 2.26
N LEU A 31 6.24 14.29 1.25
CA LEU A 31 7.69 14.39 1.27
C LEU A 31 8.19 15.25 2.44
N SER A 32 7.55 16.39 2.66
CA SER A 32 7.84 17.29 3.78
C SER A 32 7.61 16.61 5.13
N TYR A 33 6.52 15.86 5.29
CA TYR A 33 6.25 15.11 6.51
C TYR A 33 7.34 14.09 6.80
N VAL A 34 7.74 13.30 5.80
CA VAL A 34 8.80 12.29 5.95
C VAL A 34 10.15 12.94 6.31
N ASN A 35 10.55 13.97 5.57
CA ASN A 35 11.81 14.68 5.79
C ASN A 35 11.88 15.40 7.14
N SER A 36 10.73 15.77 7.73
CA SER A 36 10.68 16.53 8.98
C SER A 36 10.51 15.65 10.22
N ASN A 37 9.86 14.48 10.09
CA ASN A 37 9.48 13.65 11.24
C ASN A 37 10.30 12.37 11.39
N LEU A 38 11.09 11.97 10.39
CA LEU A 38 11.96 10.81 10.53
C LEU A 38 13.26 11.18 11.23
N LYS A 39 13.62 10.41 12.27
CA LYS A 39 14.99 10.41 12.83
C LYS A 39 15.93 9.90 11.74
N ASN A 40 16.55 10.86 11.08
CA ASN A 40 17.37 10.62 9.91
C ASN A 40 18.75 10.11 10.35
N LYS A 41 19.13 8.91 9.92
CA LYS A 41 20.47 8.35 10.21
C LYS A 41 21.58 9.17 9.55
N LYS A 42 21.26 9.83 8.43
CA LYS A 42 22.22 10.56 7.58
C LYS A 42 22.10 12.09 7.71
N LEU A 43 21.17 12.62 8.53
CA LEU A 43 20.87 14.05 8.74
C LEU A 43 20.55 14.87 7.46
N GLU A 44 20.48 14.25 6.28
CA GLU A 44 20.24 14.91 5.00
C GLU A 44 18.78 14.75 4.56
N LYS A 45 18.10 15.88 4.30
CA LYS A 45 16.79 15.87 3.63
C LYS A 45 16.97 15.30 2.22
N ILE A 46 16.11 14.37 1.83
CA ILE A 46 16.11 13.82 0.48
C ILE A 46 15.20 14.68 -0.38
N ASP A 47 15.75 15.19 -1.48
CA ASP A 47 14.96 15.78 -2.55
C ASP A 47 14.46 14.67 -3.49
N VAL A 48 13.16 14.69 -3.78
CA VAL A 48 12.49 13.68 -4.62
C VAL A 48 11.65 14.42 -5.64
N LYS A 49 11.98 14.27 -6.91
CA LYS A 49 11.21 14.88 -8.00
C LYS A 49 9.87 14.19 -8.14
N TYR A 50 8.85 14.97 -8.49
CA TYR A 50 7.52 14.49 -8.78
C TYR A 50 7.18 14.65 -10.26
N LYS A 51 6.45 13.69 -10.84
CA LYS A 51 5.96 13.79 -12.21
C LYS A 51 4.65 13.03 -12.43
N VAL A 52 3.69 13.65 -13.10
CA VAL A 52 2.55 12.94 -13.68
C VAL A 52 2.90 12.52 -15.11
N GLY A 53 2.47 11.34 -15.54
CA GLY A 53 2.66 10.90 -16.91
C GLY A 53 1.62 9.91 -17.37
N PHE A 54 1.54 9.74 -18.69
CA PHE A 54 0.78 8.65 -19.30
C PHE A 54 1.63 7.39 -19.26
N PHE A 55 1.11 6.35 -18.60
CA PHE A 55 1.73 5.02 -18.64
C PHE A 55 1.10 4.22 -19.78
N ASP A 56 1.67 3.05 -20.07
CA ASP A 56 1.19 2.19 -21.17
C ASP A 56 -0.22 1.61 -20.91
N ASP A 57 -0.76 1.80 -19.70
CA ASP A 57 -2.11 1.41 -19.33
C ASP A 57 -2.85 2.51 -18.53
N ASP A 58 -4.18 2.39 -18.51
CA ASP A 58 -5.10 3.31 -17.85
C ASP A 58 -5.53 2.77 -16.46
N ARG A 59 -4.55 2.33 -15.63
CA ARG A 59 -4.80 1.77 -14.29
C ARG A 59 -4.31 2.70 -13.18
N VAL A 60 -4.79 2.45 -11.96
CA VAL A 60 -4.23 3.02 -10.74
C VAL A 60 -2.81 2.51 -10.57
N SER A 61 -1.82 3.39 -10.74
CA SER A 61 -0.41 3.04 -10.59
C SER A 61 0.46 4.25 -10.25
N ALA A 62 1.52 3.97 -9.51
CA ALA A 62 2.65 4.84 -9.22
C ALA A 62 3.94 4.00 -9.24
N TYR A 63 5.09 4.65 -9.38
CA TYR A 63 6.39 4.02 -9.13
C TYR A 63 7.45 5.05 -8.77
N ALA A 64 8.45 4.60 -8.01
CA ALA A 64 9.67 5.33 -7.72
C ALA A 64 10.88 4.77 -8.48
N ASP A 65 11.81 5.65 -8.84
CA ASP A 65 13.10 5.29 -9.44
C ASP A 65 14.18 6.32 -9.04
N LYS A 66 15.46 5.99 -9.29
CA LYS A 66 16.60 6.90 -9.12
C LYS A 66 17.34 7.08 -10.45
N LYS A 67 17.40 8.32 -10.94
CA LYS A 67 18.16 8.69 -12.14
C LYS A 67 19.42 9.47 -11.74
N GLU A 68 20.23 9.85 -12.72
CA GLU A 68 21.44 10.67 -12.49
C GLU A 68 21.14 11.96 -11.70
N GLU A 69 19.96 12.55 -11.92
CA GLU A 69 19.51 13.78 -11.27
C GLU A 69 18.86 13.57 -9.88
N GLY A 70 18.80 12.34 -9.38
CA GLY A 70 18.19 12.01 -8.09
C GLY A 70 16.95 11.12 -8.19
N TYR A 71 16.18 11.05 -7.09
CA TYR A 71 14.97 10.25 -7.00
C TYR A 71 13.81 10.91 -7.74
N ILE A 72 12.94 10.08 -8.30
CA ILE A 72 11.69 10.51 -8.93
C ILE A 72 10.55 9.57 -8.54
N VAL A 73 9.42 10.15 -8.17
CA VAL A 73 8.13 9.45 -8.07
C VAL A 73 7.29 9.84 -9.28
N LYS A 74 6.76 8.84 -9.98
CA LYS A 74 5.85 9.05 -11.09
C LYS A 74 4.50 8.44 -10.80
N ILE A 75 3.46 9.13 -11.24
CA ILE A 75 2.09 8.63 -11.15
C ILE A 75 1.41 8.65 -12.50
N ASN A 76 0.60 7.63 -12.75
CA ASN A 76 -0.24 7.58 -13.94
C ASN A 76 -1.35 8.63 -13.86
N THR A 77 -1.58 9.37 -14.93
CA THR A 77 -2.67 10.36 -15.00
C THR A 77 -4.03 9.75 -14.66
N ALA A 78 -4.27 8.51 -15.11
CA ALA A 78 -5.53 7.79 -14.84
C ALA A 78 -5.79 7.60 -13.34
N THR A 79 -4.75 7.47 -12.52
CA THR A 79 -4.85 7.23 -11.07
C THR A 79 -5.74 8.26 -10.37
N TRP A 80 -5.52 9.55 -10.62
CA TRP A 80 -6.33 10.61 -10.02
C TRP A 80 -7.78 10.51 -10.44
N PHE A 81 -8.03 10.39 -11.74
CA PHE A 81 -9.38 10.31 -12.30
C PHE A 81 -10.19 9.16 -11.67
N ILE A 82 -9.59 7.98 -11.55
CA ILE A 82 -10.27 6.79 -11.00
C ILE A 82 -10.57 6.98 -9.52
N ILE A 83 -9.59 7.41 -8.72
CA ILE A 83 -9.73 7.57 -7.27
C ILE A 83 -10.73 8.68 -6.95
N TYR A 84 -10.62 9.84 -7.61
CA TYR A 84 -11.53 10.96 -7.44
C TYR A 84 -12.96 10.56 -7.80
N SER A 85 -13.15 9.95 -8.98
CA SER A 85 -14.46 9.48 -9.44
C SER A 85 -15.07 8.49 -8.47
N PHE A 86 -14.28 7.51 -7.99
CA PHE A 86 -14.73 6.55 -6.99
C PHE A 86 -15.26 7.27 -5.74
N CYS A 87 -14.42 8.11 -5.11
CA CYS A 87 -14.77 8.75 -3.84
C CYS A 87 -16.02 9.63 -3.96
N HIS A 88 -16.11 10.41 -5.04
CA HIS A 88 -17.24 11.32 -5.27
C HIS A 88 -18.52 10.58 -5.68
N CYS A 89 -18.43 9.39 -6.27
CA CYS A 89 -19.60 8.54 -6.56
C CYS A 89 -20.07 7.76 -5.32
N ILE A 90 -19.15 7.12 -4.57
CA ILE A 90 -19.54 6.25 -3.46
C ILE A 90 -20.13 7.03 -2.29
N ILE A 91 -19.66 8.26 -2.02
CA ILE A 91 -20.19 9.07 -0.93
C ILE A 91 -21.66 9.42 -1.14
N MET A 92 -22.16 9.36 -2.37
CA MET A 92 -23.57 9.66 -2.68
C MET A 92 -24.49 8.48 -2.36
N GLN A 93 -23.94 7.29 -2.14
CA GLN A 93 -24.71 6.10 -1.78
C GLN A 93 -25.10 6.15 -0.30
N GLN A 94 -26.39 5.98 0.00
CA GLN A 94 -26.91 6.12 1.37
C GLN A 94 -26.23 5.15 2.36
N VAL A 95 -25.95 3.92 1.94
CA VAL A 95 -25.26 2.93 2.77
C VAL A 95 -23.86 3.38 3.18
N VAL A 96 -23.14 4.07 2.28
CA VAL A 96 -21.80 4.59 2.52
C VAL A 96 -21.86 5.85 3.39
N CYS A 97 -22.79 6.77 3.09
CA CYS A 97 -23.09 7.92 3.94
C CYS A 97 -23.33 7.49 5.38
N ASP A 98 -24.26 6.55 5.58
CA ASP A 98 -24.63 6.03 6.89
C ASP A 98 -23.44 5.41 7.64
N ALA A 99 -22.55 4.72 6.92
CA ALA A 99 -21.36 4.12 7.51
C ALA A 99 -20.35 5.19 7.93
N LEU A 100 -20.00 6.11 7.02
CA LEU A 100 -19.01 7.16 7.26
C LEU A 100 -19.50 8.26 8.21
N SER A 101 -20.81 8.45 8.37
CA SER A 101 -21.35 9.44 9.30
C SER A 101 -21.67 8.85 10.67
N PHE A 102 -21.50 7.54 10.85
CA PHE A 102 -22.05 6.79 11.99
C PHE A 102 -23.55 7.06 12.19
N LYS A 103 -24.32 6.92 11.10
CA LYS A 103 -25.77 7.12 11.01
C LYS A 103 -26.26 8.55 11.28
N ASN A 104 -25.35 9.53 11.34
CA ASN A 104 -25.72 10.93 11.39
C ASN A 104 -26.13 11.45 10.01
N GLU A 105 -27.06 12.41 9.99
CA GLU A 105 -27.46 13.06 8.75
C GLU A 105 -26.31 13.90 8.17
N MET A 106 -26.02 13.72 6.88
CA MET A 106 -24.96 14.46 6.19
C MET A 106 -25.53 15.46 5.19
N SER A 107 -25.17 16.74 5.37
CA SER A 107 -25.36 17.76 4.33
C SER A 107 -24.57 17.42 3.06
N GLN A 108 -24.97 18.00 1.92
CA GLN A 108 -24.21 17.84 0.68
C GLN A 108 -22.77 18.34 0.81
N GLU A 109 -22.55 19.43 1.54
CA GLU A 109 -21.21 19.97 1.85
C GLU A 109 -20.36 18.95 2.61
N ASN A 110 -20.92 18.29 3.63
CA ASN A 110 -20.21 17.23 4.37
C ASN A 110 -19.88 16.02 3.48
N LYS A 111 -20.77 15.66 2.55
CA LYS A 111 -20.50 14.57 1.59
C LYS A 111 -19.33 14.90 0.70
N MET A 112 -19.31 16.11 0.12
CA MET A 112 -18.19 16.53 -0.73
C MET A 112 -16.88 16.59 0.06
N LYS A 113 -16.90 17.13 1.28
CA LYS A 113 -15.74 17.13 2.17
C LYS A 113 -15.22 15.71 2.45
N TYR A 114 -16.10 14.75 2.72
CA TYR A 114 -15.69 13.37 2.99
C TYR A 114 -15.12 12.68 1.75
N ALA A 115 -15.67 12.95 0.55
CA ALA A 115 -15.08 12.47 -0.70
C ALA A 115 -13.69 13.06 -0.97
N GLU A 116 -13.48 14.35 -0.68
CA GLU A 116 -12.16 14.98 -0.79
C GLU A 116 -11.16 14.37 0.19
N ILE A 117 -11.56 14.15 1.44
CA ILE A 117 -10.73 13.49 2.46
C ILE A 117 -10.30 12.09 1.98
N LEU A 118 -11.24 11.28 1.51
CA LEU A 118 -10.94 9.93 1.00
C LEU A 118 -10.02 9.97 -0.23
N THR A 119 -10.28 10.89 -1.17
CA THR A 119 -9.44 11.09 -2.36
C THR A 119 -8.00 11.39 -1.96
N ILE A 120 -7.81 12.37 -1.06
CA ILE A 120 -6.47 12.74 -0.56
C ILE A 120 -5.83 11.57 0.17
N MET A 121 -6.56 10.85 1.02
CA MET A 121 -6.03 9.69 1.74
C MET A 121 -5.53 8.61 0.77
N MET A 122 -6.31 8.24 -0.23
CA MET A 122 -5.93 7.23 -1.22
C MET A 122 -4.70 7.64 -2.03
N MET A 123 -4.60 8.92 -2.41
CA MET A 123 -3.41 9.46 -3.05
C MET A 123 -2.17 9.40 -2.14
N LYS A 124 -2.31 9.76 -0.87
CA LYS A 124 -1.20 9.70 0.09
C LYS A 124 -0.74 8.28 0.36
N ILE A 125 -1.62 7.29 0.35
CA ILE A 125 -1.24 5.88 0.49
C ILE A 125 -0.25 5.49 -0.61
N LEU A 126 -0.56 5.82 -1.87
CA LEU A 126 0.34 5.57 -3.01
C LEU A 126 1.66 6.33 -2.83
N PHE A 127 1.62 7.62 -2.50
CA PHE A 127 2.85 8.40 -2.33
C PHE A 127 3.71 7.90 -1.19
N TYR A 128 3.15 7.54 -0.04
CA TYR A 128 3.95 6.99 1.04
C TYR A 128 4.51 5.61 0.73
N HIS A 129 3.81 4.79 -0.05
CA HIS A 129 4.34 3.51 -0.53
C HIS A 129 5.60 3.75 -1.38
N GLU A 130 5.52 4.64 -2.37
CA GLU A 130 6.66 5.00 -3.22
C GLU A 130 7.81 5.69 -2.45
N LEU A 131 7.47 6.58 -1.52
CA LEU A 131 8.46 7.17 -0.61
C LEU A 131 9.06 6.10 0.31
N GLY A 132 8.32 5.04 0.67
CA GLY A 132 8.84 3.88 1.39
C GLY A 132 9.97 3.20 0.63
N HIS A 133 9.81 2.97 -0.68
CA HIS A 133 10.88 2.43 -1.52
C HIS A 133 12.15 3.30 -1.55
N ILE A 134 12.01 4.63 -1.45
CA ILE A 134 13.15 5.55 -1.40
C ILE A 134 13.76 5.57 0.01
N PHE A 135 12.98 5.90 1.04
CA PHE A 135 13.47 6.18 2.39
C PHE A 135 13.92 4.92 3.15
N ASN A 136 13.35 3.75 2.84
CA ASN A 136 13.85 2.48 3.37
C ASN A 136 15.07 1.95 2.58
N GLY A 137 15.44 2.61 1.47
CA GLY A 137 16.65 2.30 0.70
C GLY A 137 16.48 1.16 -0.32
N HIS A 138 15.24 0.82 -0.70
CA HIS A 138 14.97 -0.30 -1.62
C HIS A 138 15.59 -0.05 -2.98
N ILE A 139 15.41 1.17 -3.51
CA ILE A 139 15.88 1.53 -4.86
C ILE A 139 17.41 1.45 -4.96
N ASP A 140 18.12 1.93 -3.95
CA ASP A 140 19.59 1.88 -3.92
C ASP A 140 20.09 0.45 -3.78
N TYR A 141 19.50 -0.33 -2.87
CA TYR A 141 19.81 -1.75 -2.72
C TYR A 141 19.63 -2.51 -4.04
N ILE A 142 18.48 -2.32 -4.72
CA ILE A 142 18.17 -2.96 -5.99
C ILE A 142 19.19 -2.58 -7.08
N LYS A 143 19.52 -1.29 -7.21
CA LYS A 143 20.47 -0.81 -8.23
C LYS A 143 21.88 -1.34 -7.99
N ASP A 144 22.32 -1.42 -6.74
CA ASP A 144 23.60 -2.01 -6.38
C ASP A 144 23.65 -3.51 -6.74
N LYS A 145 22.59 -4.26 -6.42
CA LYS A 145 22.50 -5.69 -6.76
C LYS A 145 22.42 -5.93 -8.26
N GLU A 146 21.69 -5.10 -8.99
CA GLU A 146 21.64 -5.16 -10.44
C GLU A 146 23.03 -4.89 -11.07
N ALA A 147 23.75 -3.87 -10.59
CA ALA A 147 25.10 -3.56 -11.06
C ALA A 147 26.09 -4.70 -10.79
N GLU A 148 26.05 -5.30 -9.60
CA GLU A 148 26.84 -6.50 -9.25
C GLU A 148 26.51 -7.67 -10.19
N TYR A 149 25.23 -7.91 -10.44
CA TYR A 149 24.77 -8.99 -11.31
C TYR A 149 25.20 -8.79 -12.76
N ILE A 150 25.05 -7.58 -13.32
CA ILE A 150 25.48 -7.24 -14.69
C ILE A 150 26.99 -7.46 -14.85
N LYS A 151 27.79 -7.05 -13.86
CA LYS A 151 29.24 -7.26 -13.87
C LYS A 151 29.61 -8.74 -13.99
N ASN A 152 28.85 -9.61 -13.32
CA ASN A 152 29.05 -11.06 -13.33
C ASN A 152 28.35 -11.76 -14.51
N ASN A 153 27.40 -11.09 -15.19
CA ASN A 153 26.61 -11.61 -16.29
C ASN A 153 26.56 -10.62 -17.47
N PRO A 154 27.65 -10.41 -18.23
CA PRO A 154 27.74 -9.34 -19.23
C PRO A 154 26.76 -9.44 -20.41
N LYS A 155 26.05 -10.58 -20.56
CA LYS A 155 25.01 -10.81 -21.56
C LYS A 155 23.61 -10.45 -21.08
N TYR A 156 23.44 -10.15 -19.78
CA TYR A 156 22.17 -9.70 -19.23
C TYR A 156 21.87 -8.29 -19.73
N SER A 157 20.65 -8.08 -20.25
CA SER A 157 20.14 -6.79 -20.68
C SER A 157 18.87 -6.50 -19.89
N SER A 158 18.82 -5.36 -19.21
CA SER A 158 17.66 -4.90 -18.44
C SER A 158 16.47 -4.44 -19.30
N LYS A 159 16.58 -4.51 -20.64
CA LYS A 159 15.62 -3.92 -21.58
C LYS A 159 14.31 -4.69 -21.79
N ASP A 160 14.14 -5.88 -21.23
CA ASP A 160 13.02 -6.79 -21.60
C ASP A 160 11.96 -7.01 -20.51
N GLU A 161 11.75 -6.07 -19.60
CA GLU A 161 10.74 -6.26 -18.57
C GLU A 161 9.84 -5.03 -18.40
N ASN A 162 8.66 -5.11 -19.02
CA ASN A 162 7.54 -4.23 -18.71
C ASN A 162 7.33 -4.25 -17.19
N ALA A 163 7.40 -3.08 -16.56
CA ALA A 163 7.18 -2.92 -15.12
C ALA A 163 5.76 -3.32 -14.68
N PHE A 164 4.84 -3.46 -15.63
CA PHE A 164 3.42 -3.71 -15.38
C PHE A 164 2.92 -4.89 -16.21
N SER A 165 2.54 -5.97 -15.52
CA SER A 165 1.88 -7.14 -16.10
C SER A 165 0.66 -7.50 -15.23
N TYR A 166 -0.45 -7.91 -15.85
CA TYR A 166 -1.63 -8.42 -15.11
C TYR A 166 -1.31 -9.68 -14.29
N GLU A 167 -0.26 -10.41 -14.67
CA GLU A 167 0.22 -11.59 -13.95
C GLU A 167 1.27 -11.23 -12.85
N GLY A 168 1.52 -9.94 -12.60
CA GLY A 168 2.63 -9.47 -11.75
C GLY A 168 3.99 -9.55 -12.44
N ARG A 169 4.97 -8.78 -11.96
CA ARG A 169 6.34 -8.83 -12.49
C ARG A 169 7.06 -10.04 -11.92
N LYS A 170 7.71 -10.83 -12.79
CA LYS A 170 8.58 -11.92 -12.33
C LYS A 170 9.76 -11.34 -11.56
N ALA A 171 10.12 -11.99 -10.45
CA ALA A 171 11.30 -11.63 -9.68
C ALA A 171 12.54 -11.62 -10.58
N ARG A 172 13.19 -10.46 -10.65
CA ARG A 172 14.44 -10.30 -11.39
C ARG A 172 15.57 -11.08 -10.73
N PRO A 173 16.48 -11.68 -11.52
CA PRO A 173 17.42 -12.70 -11.04
C PRO A 173 18.50 -12.20 -10.07
N PHE A 174 18.65 -10.89 -9.92
CA PHE A 174 19.67 -10.28 -9.06
C PHE A 174 19.23 -10.14 -7.59
N VAL A 175 17.94 -10.35 -7.30
CA VAL A 175 17.37 -10.36 -5.94
C VAL A 175 16.40 -11.54 -5.83
N SER A 176 16.43 -12.28 -4.72
CA SER A 176 15.50 -13.41 -4.49
C SER A 176 14.03 -12.96 -4.46
N THR A 177 13.09 -13.85 -4.79
CA THR A 177 11.66 -13.55 -4.72
C THR A 177 11.25 -13.11 -3.31
N GLU A 178 11.67 -13.82 -2.26
CA GLU A 178 11.31 -13.47 -0.88
C GLU A 178 11.82 -12.06 -0.50
N MET A 179 12.99 -11.66 -1.00
CA MET A 179 13.50 -10.31 -0.78
C MET A 179 12.65 -9.26 -1.52
N TRP A 180 12.28 -9.48 -2.78
CA TRP A 180 11.37 -8.59 -3.50
C TRP A 180 10.05 -8.39 -2.75
N GLN A 181 9.46 -9.49 -2.31
CA GLN A 181 8.20 -9.50 -1.59
C GLN A 181 8.29 -8.81 -0.23
N ALA A 182 9.41 -8.99 0.47
CA ALA A 182 9.67 -8.29 1.73
C ALA A 182 9.89 -6.78 1.53
N LEU A 183 10.52 -6.35 0.42
CA LEU A 183 10.67 -4.93 0.08
C LEU A 183 9.30 -4.26 -0.14
N GLU A 184 8.39 -4.91 -0.87
CA GLU A 184 7.03 -4.40 -1.09
C GLU A 184 6.23 -4.30 0.20
N TRP A 185 6.26 -5.34 1.03
CA TRP A 185 5.60 -5.32 2.33
C TRP A 185 6.18 -4.20 3.21
N ASN A 186 7.51 -4.06 3.26
CA ASN A 186 8.13 -2.98 4.03
C ASN A 186 7.74 -1.57 3.54
N ALA A 187 7.45 -1.40 2.24
CA ALA A 187 6.90 -0.15 1.71
C ALA A 187 5.42 0.05 2.11
N ASP A 188 4.61 -1.01 2.14
CA ASP A 188 3.23 -0.97 2.66
C ASP A 188 3.17 -0.60 4.15
N ASP A 189 4.04 -1.18 4.98
CA ASP A 189 4.15 -0.85 6.41
C ASP A 189 4.55 0.62 6.63
N PHE A 190 5.47 1.10 5.79
CA PHE A 190 5.85 2.51 5.78
C PHE A 190 4.63 3.38 5.50
N ALA A 191 3.85 3.08 4.46
CA ALA A 191 2.64 3.82 4.15
C ALA A 191 1.62 3.78 5.32
N ALA A 192 1.28 2.59 5.81
CA ALA A 192 0.26 2.38 6.83
C ALA A 192 0.57 3.17 8.11
N SER A 193 1.80 3.05 8.60
CA SER A 193 2.22 3.74 9.82
C SER A 193 2.19 5.27 9.71
N ARG A 194 2.59 5.84 8.57
CA ARG A 194 2.54 7.31 8.36
C ARG A 194 1.13 7.81 8.16
N MET A 195 0.27 7.04 7.50
CA MET A 195 -1.14 7.38 7.37
C MET A 195 -1.82 7.44 8.75
N VAL A 196 -1.61 6.45 9.61
CA VAL A 196 -2.08 6.50 11.00
C VAL A 196 -1.51 7.72 11.73
N GLY A 197 -0.22 7.97 11.58
CA GLY A 197 0.47 9.12 12.15
C GLY A 197 0.03 10.49 11.62
N GLN A 198 -0.78 10.54 10.56
CA GLN A 198 -1.37 11.78 10.05
C GLN A 198 -2.87 11.89 10.32
N TYR A 199 -3.59 10.78 10.42
CA TYR A 199 -5.05 10.81 10.40
C TYR A 199 -5.70 10.37 11.71
N THR A 200 -4.90 10.09 12.75
CA THR A 200 -5.43 9.60 14.05
C THR A 200 -4.98 10.44 15.26
N PHE A 201 -4.22 11.52 15.05
CA PHE A 201 -3.92 12.50 16.10
C PHE A 201 -5.03 13.54 16.26
N ASP A 202 -5.25 14.00 17.49
CA ASP A 202 -6.39 14.87 17.85
C ASP A 202 -6.45 16.16 17.02
N GLU A 203 -5.31 16.81 16.79
CA GLU A 203 -5.22 18.04 15.98
C GLU A 203 -5.70 17.82 14.54
N ASN A 204 -5.32 16.69 13.94
CA ASN A 204 -5.70 16.35 12.57
C ASN A 204 -7.15 15.90 12.48
N ILE A 205 -7.64 15.14 13.46
CA ILE A 205 -9.06 14.77 13.57
C ILE A 205 -9.95 16.02 13.61
N GLN A 206 -9.58 17.02 14.42
CA GLN A 206 -10.30 18.29 14.50
C GLN A 206 -10.25 19.07 13.18
N HIS A 207 -9.07 19.20 12.57
CA HIS A 207 -8.90 19.88 11.30
C HIS A 207 -9.76 19.27 10.18
N LEU A 208 -9.83 17.93 10.14
CA LEU A 208 -10.62 17.19 9.16
C LEU A 208 -12.12 17.17 9.51
N GLY A 209 -12.51 17.54 10.73
CA GLY A 209 -13.89 17.48 11.20
C GLY A 209 -14.40 16.05 11.36
N LEU A 210 -13.56 15.16 11.87
CA LEU A 210 -13.90 13.77 12.18
C LEU A 210 -14.30 13.61 13.66
N PHE A 211 -14.99 12.51 13.98
CA PHE A 211 -15.63 12.25 15.28
C PHE A 211 -14.73 11.39 16.19
N GLY A 212 -13.50 11.84 16.38
CA GLY A 212 -12.50 11.11 17.18
C GLY A 212 -11.60 10.19 16.35
N LYS A 213 -10.63 9.59 17.03
CA LYS A 213 -9.52 8.85 16.42
C LYS A 213 -9.96 7.56 15.73
N GLU A 214 -10.95 6.86 16.29
CA GLU A 214 -11.55 5.67 15.67
C GLU A 214 -12.24 6.01 14.35
N HIS A 215 -12.84 7.20 14.27
CA HIS A 215 -13.42 7.68 13.02
C HIS A 215 -12.35 7.92 11.95
N GLY A 216 -11.21 8.51 12.33
CA GLY A 216 -10.03 8.64 11.46
C GLY A 216 -9.50 7.29 10.98
N LEU A 217 -9.39 6.31 11.89
CA LEU A 217 -8.98 4.95 11.54
C LEU A 217 -9.98 4.28 10.58
N PHE A 218 -11.29 4.47 10.78
CA PHE A 218 -12.31 3.93 9.88
C PHE A 218 -12.21 4.53 8.47
N PHE A 219 -11.94 5.83 8.34
CA PHE A 219 -11.66 6.46 7.05
C PHE A 219 -10.42 5.87 6.37
N LEU A 220 -9.35 5.62 7.14
CA LEU A 220 -8.16 4.95 6.62
C LEU A 220 -8.47 3.54 6.12
N LEU A 221 -9.27 2.76 6.86
CA LEU A 221 -9.72 1.44 6.43
C LEU A 221 -10.48 1.50 5.10
N VAL A 222 -11.43 2.43 4.97
CA VAL A 222 -12.17 2.64 3.72
C VAL A 222 -11.23 2.99 2.58
N ALA A 223 -10.27 3.90 2.80
CA ALA A 223 -9.29 4.29 1.78
C ALA A 223 -8.37 3.13 1.36
N TYR A 224 -7.80 2.37 2.30
CA TYR A 224 -6.92 1.24 2.02
C TYR A 224 -7.64 0.12 1.27
N VAL A 225 -8.77 -0.34 1.80
CA VAL A 225 -9.52 -1.45 1.18
C VAL A 225 -9.96 -1.05 -0.22
N SER A 226 -10.55 0.14 -0.37
CA SER A 226 -10.99 0.62 -1.69
C SER A 226 -9.84 0.76 -2.67
N LEU A 227 -8.69 1.27 -2.24
CA LEU A 227 -7.53 1.47 -3.12
C LEU A 227 -6.99 0.12 -3.63
N PHE A 228 -6.82 -0.86 -2.73
CA PHE A 228 -6.40 -2.20 -3.12
C PHE A 228 -7.40 -2.84 -4.10
N THR A 229 -8.70 -2.67 -3.87
CA THR A 229 -9.75 -3.17 -4.79
C THR A 229 -9.73 -2.45 -6.15
N LEU A 230 -9.55 -1.12 -6.18
CA LEU A 230 -9.38 -0.35 -7.43
C LEU A 230 -8.12 -0.76 -8.20
N MET A 231 -7.07 -1.15 -7.48
CA MET A 231 -5.87 -1.76 -8.05
C MET A 231 -6.10 -3.24 -8.41
N GLU A 232 -7.33 -3.67 -8.68
CA GLU A 232 -7.69 -4.99 -9.19
C GLU A 232 -7.49 -6.14 -8.18
N MET A 233 -7.53 -5.87 -6.87
CA MET A 233 -7.68 -6.94 -5.87
C MET A 233 -9.05 -7.61 -6.04
N GLY A 234 -9.07 -8.92 -6.27
CA GLY A 234 -10.27 -9.70 -6.59
C GLY A 234 -10.35 -10.23 -8.03
N VAL A 235 -9.39 -9.91 -8.91
CA VAL A 235 -9.25 -10.64 -10.19
C VAL A 235 -8.68 -12.02 -9.88
N LYS A 236 -9.41 -13.08 -10.26
CA LYS A 236 -8.94 -14.46 -10.07
C LYS A 236 -7.58 -14.65 -10.74
N VAL A 237 -6.56 -14.93 -9.94
CA VAL A 237 -5.26 -15.36 -10.46
C VAL A 237 -5.47 -16.71 -11.15
N LEU A 238 -5.28 -16.74 -12.47
CA LEU A 238 -5.54 -17.95 -13.27
C LEU A 238 -4.59 -19.12 -12.94
N LYS A 239 -3.52 -18.86 -12.19
CA LYS A 239 -2.45 -19.82 -11.88
C LYS A 239 -2.03 -19.72 -10.39
N PRO A 240 -2.50 -20.65 -9.53
CA PRO A 240 -2.41 -20.53 -8.07
C PRO A 240 -0.99 -20.48 -7.47
N GLU A 241 0.05 -20.96 -8.14
CA GLU A 241 1.41 -21.07 -7.57
C GLU A 241 2.40 -20.00 -8.08
N GLU A 242 2.01 -19.17 -9.05
CA GLU A 242 2.95 -18.23 -9.67
C GLU A 242 3.48 -17.16 -8.70
N TYR A 243 2.79 -16.91 -7.58
CA TYR A 243 3.18 -15.88 -6.61
C TYR A 243 4.59 -16.08 -6.04
N LYS A 244 5.09 -17.32 -5.97
CA LYS A 244 6.45 -17.63 -5.49
C LYS A 244 7.57 -17.17 -6.43
N ASP A 245 7.21 -16.76 -7.64
CA ASP A 245 8.14 -16.27 -8.66
C ASP A 245 7.92 -14.78 -8.97
N LYS A 246 7.01 -14.08 -8.26
CA LYS A 246 6.69 -12.66 -8.50
C LYS A 246 7.38 -11.75 -7.50
N GLU A 247 7.68 -10.54 -7.94
CA GLU A 247 8.22 -9.48 -7.07
C GLU A 247 7.23 -9.12 -5.95
N HIS A 248 5.94 -9.26 -6.21
CA HIS A 248 4.87 -8.83 -5.31
C HIS A 248 4.20 -10.03 -4.64
N LEU A 249 3.90 -9.89 -3.36
CA LEU A 249 2.90 -10.74 -2.71
C LEU A 249 1.51 -10.47 -3.31
N PRO A 250 0.58 -11.44 -3.23
CA PRO A 250 -0.80 -11.19 -3.63
C PRO A 250 -1.43 -10.01 -2.88
N LYS A 251 -2.29 -9.26 -3.57
CA LYS A 251 -2.87 -8.01 -3.04
C LYS A 251 -3.72 -8.24 -1.79
N ARG A 252 -4.41 -9.38 -1.69
CA ARG A 252 -5.22 -9.74 -0.51
C ARG A 252 -4.36 -9.79 0.75
N ILE A 253 -3.25 -10.51 0.72
CA ILE A 253 -2.38 -10.61 1.90
C ILE A 253 -1.71 -9.26 2.21
N ARG A 254 -1.29 -8.51 1.18
CA ARG A 254 -0.72 -7.16 1.38
C ARG A 254 -1.71 -6.19 2.05
N LEU A 255 -3.00 -6.26 1.70
CA LEU A 255 -4.05 -5.50 2.38
C LEU A 255 -4.19 -5.90 3.85
N ASN A 256 -4.33 -7.20 4.14
CA ASN A 256 -4.48 -7.68 5.53
C ASN A 256 -3.27 -7.24 6.38
N LYS A 257 -2.05 -7.34 5.83
CA LYS A 257 -0.84 -6.85 6.51
C LYS A 257 -0.80 -5.35 6.69
N SER A 258 -1.28 -4.58 5.72
CA SER A 258 -1.45 -3.13 5.89
C SER A 258 -2.43 -2.80 7.02
N ILE A 259 -3.53 -3.57 7.16
CA ILE A 259 -4.50 -3.41 8.25
C ILE A 259 -3.87 -3.75 9.60
N GLU A 260 -3.16 -4.88 9.72
CA GLU A 260 -2.40 -5.24 10.92
C GLU A 260 -1.42 -4.11 11.33
N SER A 261 -0.68 -3.56 10.36
CA SER A 261 0.27 -2.47 10.57
C SER A 261 -0.40 -1.16 10.98
N MET A 262 -1.58 -0.84 10.43
CA MET A 262 -2.37 0.31 10.88
C MET A 262 -2.81 0.16 12.33
N PHE A 263 -3.30 -1.02 12.73
CA PHE A 263 -3.74 -1.28 14.10
C PHE A 263 -2.58 -1.23 15.10
N ALA A 264 -1.44 -1.81 14.72
CA ALA A 264 -0.22 -1.74 15.51
C ALA A 264 0.24 -0.28 15.71
N ALA A 265 0.32 0.50 14.62
CA ALA A 265 0.70 1.91 14.67
C ALA A 265 -0.30 2.74 15.49
N TYR A 266 -1.61 2.47 15.36
CA TYR A 266 -2.63 3.20 16.12
C TYR A 266 -2.46 2.98 17.61
N LYS A 267 -2.29 1.71 18.03
CA LYS A 267 -2.06 1.35 19.43
C LYS A 267 -0.81 2.02 19.99
N GLU A 268 0.27 2.02 19.21
CA GLU A 268 1.54 2.62 19.62
C GLU A 268 1.45 4.14 19.77
N LEU A 269 0.91 4.82 18.75
CA LEU A 269 0.88 6.28 18.68
C LEU A 269 -0.19 6.91 19.57
N ASN A 270 -1.34 6.26 19.74
CA ASN A 270 -2.45 6.81 20.50
C ASN A 270 -2.52 6.30 21.94
N SER A 271 -1.79 5.24 22.30
CA SER A 271 -1.87 4.59 23.62
C SER A 271 -3.30 4.22 24.03
N LEU A 272 -4.16 3.93 23.05
CA LEU A 272 -5.54 3.53 23.24
C LEU A 272 -5.72 2.05 22.85
N GLU A 273 -6.52 1.34 23.63
CA GLU A 273 -7.08 0.06 23.16
C GLU A 273 -8.22 0.37 22.18
N ILE A 274 -8.15 -0.21 20.99
CA ILE A 274 -9.24 -0.19 20.03
C ILE A 274 -10.23 -1.27 20.47
N SER A 275 -11.53 -0.99 20.47
CA SER A 275 -12.56 -1.97 20.82
C SER A 275 -12.76 -3.08 19.77
N LEU A 276 -12.03 -3.01 18.66
CA LEU A 276 -12.18 -3.84 17.48
C LEU A 276 -10.85 -4.55 17.21
N ASP A 277 -10.90 -5.84 16.88
CA ASP A 277 -9.74 -6.61 16.45
C ASP A 277 -9.52 -6.43 14.94
N ALA A 278 -8.27 -6.53 14.48
CA ALA A 278 -7.97 -6.49 13.04
C ALA A 278 -8.65 -7.65 12.28
N SER A 279 -8.74 -8.83 12.90
CA SER A 279 -9.46 -9.98 12.34
C SER A 279 -10.96 -9.70 12.14
N ASP A 280 -11.59 -8.98 13.07
CA ASP A 280 -12.98 -8.54 12.92
C ASP A 280 -13.15 -7.58 11.74
N VAL A 281 -12.16 -6.71 11.47
CA VAL A 281 -12.14 -5.85 10.28
C VAL A 281 -12.10 -6.68 9.00
N GLU A 282 -11.16 -7.63 8.94
CA GLU A 282 -10.95 -8.49 7.78
C GLU A 282 -12.18 -9.32 7.43
N GLU A 283 -12.87 -9.88 8.44
CA GLU A 283 -14.03 -10.73 8.21
C GLU A 283 -15.32 -9.95 7.91
N LYS A 284 -15.53 -8.79 8.55
CA LYS A 284 -16.83 -8.10 8.51
C LYS A 284 -16.83 -6.84 7.66
N TYR A 285 -15.75 -6.06 7.69
CA TYR A 285 -15.73 -4.71 7.10
C TYR A 285 -15.09 -4.70 5.72
N VAL A 286 -14.02 -5.46 5.52
CA VAL A 286 -13.35 -5.57 4.21
C VAL A 286 -14.33 -6.00 3.12
N PRO A 287 -15.13 -7.09 3.26
CA PRO A 287 -16.06 -7.50 2.21
C PRO A 287 -17.13 -6.44 1.90
N CYS A 288 -17.57 -5.68 2.91
CA CYS A 288 -18.52 -4.59 2.71
C CYS A 288 -17.92 -3.45 1.88
N ILE A 289 -16.72 -3.00 2.20
CA ILE A 289 -16.06 -1.91 1.46
C ILE A 289 -15.72 -2.35 0.04
N GLU A 290 -15.23 -3.59 -0.13
CA GLU A 290 -14.97 -4.18 -1.45
C GLU A 290 -16.22 -4.20 -2.32
N SER A 291 -17.38 -4.51 -1.75
CA SER A 291 -18.64 -4.51 -2.50
C SER A 291 -19.01 -3.12 -3.03
N TRP A 292 -18.64 -2.04 -2.31
CA TRP A 292 -18.86 -0.67 -2.78
C TRP A 292 -17.95 -0.34 -3.97
N THR A 293 -16.68 -0.72 -3.89
CA THR A 293 -15.72 -0.55 -4.98
C THR A 293 -16.07 -1.40 -6.19
N GLU A 294 -16.46 -2.66 -6.00
CA GLU A 294 -16.93 -3.53 -7.07
C GLU A 294 -18.16 -2.93 -7.78
N ALA A 295 -19.15 -2.45 -7.01
CA ALA A 295 -20.33 -1.81 -7.57
C ALA A 295 -20.00 -0.57 -8.39
N PHE A 296 -19.07 0.27 -7.92
CA PHE A 296 -18.56 1.41 -8.70
C PHE A 296 -17.91 0.93 -9.99
N MET A 297 -16.96 -0.01 -9.92
CA MET A 297 -16.21 -0.44 -11.09
C MET A 297 -17.11 -1.09 -12.15
N ARG A 298 -18.07 -1.92 -11.73
CA ARG A 298 -19.08 -2.53 -12.61
C ARG A 298 -20.03 -1.51 -13.23
N THR A 299 -20.34 -0.43 -12.52
CA THR A 299 -21.22 0.61 -13.06
C THR A 299 -20.52 1.37 -14.20
N TYR A 300 -19.24 1.70 -14.04
CA TYR A 300 -18.58 2.68 -14.90
C TYR A 300 -17.62 2.10 -15.95
N PHE A 301 -17.01 0.93 -15.73
CA PHE A 301 -15.94 0.41 -16.60
C PHE A 301 -16.34 -0.88 -17.32
N LYS A 302 -16.11 -0.93 -18.64
CA LYS A 302 -16.42 -2.11 -19.49
C LYS A 302 -15.51 -3.29 -19.18
N ASP A 303 -14.24 -3.02 -18.94
CA ASP A 303 -13.22 -4.05 -18.73
C ASP A 303 -13.56 -4.95 -17.54
N TYR A 304 -14.31 -4.42 -16.57
CA TYR A 304 -14.69 -5.12 -15.35
C TYR A 304 -15.82 -6.14 -15.51
N ASP A 305 -16.67 -6.02 -16.53
CA ASP A 305 -17.61 -7.08 -16.88
C ASP A 305 -16.86 -8.35 -17.35
N VAL A 306 -15.64 -8.17 -17.89
CA VAL A 306 -14.78 -9.24 -18.39
C VAL A 306 -13.90 -9.83 -17.29
N LEU A 307 -13.46 -9.01 -16.32
CA LEU A 307 -12.59 -9.44 -15.20
C LEU A 307 -13.32 -10.32 -14.17
N ASN A 308 -14.66 -10.38 -14.20
CA ASN A 308 -15.50 -11.22 -13.35
C ASN A 308 -15.17 -11.11 -11.85
N LEU A 309 -14.82 -9.94 -11.32
CA LEU A 309 -14.50 -9.76 -9.89
C LEU A 309 -15.61 -10.33 -8.99
N LYS A 310 -15.29 -11.00 -7.90
CA LYS A 310 -16.27 -11.25 -6.83
C LYS A 310 -15.58 -11.11 -5.49
N THR A 311 -16.34 -10.74 -4.46
CA THR A 311 -15.86 -10.61 -3.09
C THR A 311 -15.29 -11.92 -2.50
N ASP A 312 -15.69 -13.08 -3.02
CA ASP A 312 -15.12 -14.38 -2.63
C ASP A 312 -13.86 -14.76 -3.41
N MET A 313 -13.50 -14.01 -4.46
CA MET A 313 -12.25 -14.23 -5.16
C MET A 313 -11.08 -13.86 -4.28
N ASN A 314 -10.04 -14.68 -4.37
CA ASN A 314 -8.78 -14.52 -3.66
C ASN A 314 -8.85 -14.84 -2.16
N ILE A 315 -9.99 -15.34 -1.64
CA ILE A 315 -10.01 -15.97 -0.31
C ILE A 315 -9.08 -17.20 -0.29
N ASP A 316 -8.98 -17.93 -1.40
CA ASP A 316 -8.05 -19.05 -1.54
C ASP A 316 -6.58 -18.61 -1.39
N GLU A 317 -6.25 -17.33 -1.62
CA GLU A 317 -4.91 -16.78 -1.34
C GLU A 317 -4.59 -16.75 0.16
N LEU A 318 -5.57 -17.01 1.04
CA LEU A 318 -5.44 -17.08 2.50
C LEU A 318 -5.52 -18.53 3.03
N ASP A 319 -5.45 -19.54 2.15
CA ASP A 319 -5.41 -20.94 2.59
C ASP A 319 -4.13 -21.27 3.39
N GLU A 320 -4.10 -22.46 4.00
CA GLU A 320 -2.98 -22.87 4.84
C GLU A 320 -1.63 -22.90 4.09
N GLN A 321 -1.63 -23.29 2.81
CA GLN A 321 -0.42 -23.39 2.00
C GLN A 321 0.16 -22.01 1.70
N HIS A 322 -0.69 -21.06 1.31
CA HIS A 322 -0.30 -19.68 1.06
C HIS A 322 0.17 -19.00 2.35
N MET A 323 -0.59 -19.17 3.44
CA MET A 323 -0.23 -18.59 4.73
C MET A 323 1.10 -19.11 5.28
N ARG A 324 1.44 -20.39 5.04
CA ARG A 324 2.79 -20.91 5.36
C ARG A 324 3.89 -20.18 4.60
N TYR A 325 3.69 -19.94 3.30
CA TYR A 325 4.66 -19.17 2.51
C TYR A 325 4.75 -17.70 2.95
N TYR A 326 3.63 -17.05 3.25
CA TYR A 326 3.67 -15.65 3.71
C TYR A 326 4.35 -15.50 5.07
N ASN A 327 4.19 -16.48 5.97
CA ASN A 327 4.96 -16.52 7.22
C ASN A 327 6.47 -16.62 6.96
N ARG A 328 6.89 -17.33 5.92
CA ARG A 328 8.29 -17.36 5.47
C ARG A 328 8.78 -16.00 5.01
N VAL A 329 7.99 -15.25 4.25
CA VAL A 329 8.35 -13.88 3.85
C VAL A 329 8.41 -12.94 5.06
N ASP A 330 7.47 -13.05 5.99
CA ASP A 330 7.43 -12.27 7.24
C ASP A 330 8.68 -12.56 8.12
N ASN A 331 9.03 -13.83 8.28
CA ASN A 331 10.23 -14.22 9.02
C ASN A 331 11.51 -13.75 8.30
N PHE A 332 11.54 -13.82 6.97
CA PHE A 332 12.64 -13.29 6.17
C PHE A 332 12.79 -11.77 6.35
N TYR A 333 11.69 -11.03 6.32
CA TYR A 333 11.66 -9.60 6.59
C TYR A 333 12.28 -9.33 7.97
N ALA A 334 11.78 -9.98 9.02
CA ALA A 334 12.26 -9.76 10.38
C ALA A 334 13.75 -10.11 10.60
N LEU A 335 14.26 -11.13 9.91
CA LEU A 335 15.63 -11.61 10.08
C LEU A 335 16.66 -10.92 9.20
N ASN A 336 16.31 -10.69 7.93
CA ASN A 336 17.27 -10.40 6.88
C ASN A 336 17.10 -8.98 6.33
N LEU A 337 15.87 -8.57 5.99
CA LEU A 337 15.63 -7.33 5.25
C LEU A 337 16.22 -6.11 5.96
N ILE A 338 15.94 -5.95 7.27
CA ILE A 338 16.42 -4.80 8.06
C ILE A 338 17.96 -4.70 8.02
N LYS A 339 18.65 -5.85 8.07
CA LYS A 339 20.11 -5.91 8.04
C LYS A 339 20.66 -5.60 6.65
N GLU A 340 20.07 -6.18 5.61
CA GLU A 340 20.49 -5.97 4.21
C GLU A 340 20.29 -4.50 3.79
N LEU A 341 19.20 -3.86 4.24
CA LEU A 341 18.90 -2.46 3.93
C LEU A 341 19.64 -1.45 4.83
N ALA A 342 20.28 -1.88 5.91
CA ALA A 342 20.93 -0.97 6.86
C ALA A 342 21.94 0.03 6.24
N PRO A 343 22.73 -0.32 5.21
CA PRO A 343 23.61 0.63 4.52
C PRO A 343 22.86 1.66 3.65
N TYR A 344 21.67 1.29 3.19
CA TYR A 344 20.90 2.00 2.18
C TYR A 344 19.87 2.94 2.80
N THR A 345 19.25 2.52 3.90
CA THR A 345 18.16 3.24 4.55
C THR A 345 18.56 4.66 4.96
N TYR A 346 17.62 5.58 4.79
CA TYR A 346 17.76 6.98 5.18
C TYR A 346 17.10 7.28 6.52
N CYS A 347 16.28 6.37 7.03
CA CYS A 347 15.58 6.54 8.30
C CYS A 347 15.87 5.39 9.27
N GLU A 348 15.80 5.69 10.57
CA GLU A 348 15.64 4.62 11.55
C GLU A 348 14.24 4.06 11.44
N VAL A 349 14.11 2.86 10.87
CA VAL A 349 12.89 2.06 11.02
C VAL A 349 12.84 1.59 12.47
N GLN A 350 12.10 2.30 13.33
CA GLN A 350 11.79 1.83 14.68
C GLN A 350 10.60 0.88 14.64
N ASP A 351 10.79 -0.29 14.02
CA ASP A 351 9.84 -1.40 14.15
C ASP A 351 10.31 -2.31 15.28
N VAL A 352 9.92 -1.94 16.50
CA VAL A 352 10.30 -2.66 17.72
C VAL A 352 9.77 -4.10 17.67
N LYS A 353 8.58 -4.30 17.10
CA LYS A 353 7.96 -5.62 16.98
C LYS A 353 8.81 -6.50 16.06
N THR A 354 9.05 -6.08 14.83
CA THR A 354 9.83 -6.86 13.84
C THR A 354 11.27 -7.07 14.30
N THR A 355 11.89 -6.08 14.95
CA THR A 355 13.23 -6.21 15.53
C THR A 355 13.28 -7.30 16.62
N ILE A 356 12.30 -7.30 17.54
CA ILE A 356 12.20 -8.33 18.59
C ILE A 356 11.94 -9.70 17.96
N LYS A 357 11.04 -9.79 16.96
CA LYS A 357 10.76 -11.02 16.22
C LYS A 357 12.04 -11.61 15.62
N GLY A 358 12.81 -10.79 14.90
CA GLY A 358 14.09 -11.19 14.32
C GLY A 358 15.10 -11.66 15.38
N GLY A 359 15.16 -10.96 16.52
CA GLY A 359 16.00 -11.36 17.67
C GLY A 359 15.60 -12.74 18.23
N LEU A 360 14.30 -12.99 18.41
CA LEU A 360 13.76 -14.26 18.88
C LEU A 360 14.01 -15.39 17.88
N LEU A 361 13.70 -15.17 16.59
CA LEU A 361 13.97 -16.14 15.51
C LEU A 361 15.45 -16.54 15.49
N LYS A 362 16.36 -15.58 15.63
CA LYS A 362 17.82 -15.82 15.66
C LYS A 362 18.28 -16.55 16.92
N LEU A 363 17.56 -16.42 18.03
CA LEU A 363 17.84 -17.21 19.24
C LEU A 363 17.37 -18.64 19.03
N ILE A 364 16.15 -18.82 18.54
CA ILE A 364 15.53 -20.11 18.27
C ILE A 364 16.34 -20.90 17.23
N SER A 365 16.83 -20.25 16.17
CA SER A 365 17.66 -20.88 15.12
C SER A 365 18.98 -21.47 15.63
N LYS A 366 19.40 -21.13 16.86
CA LYS A 366 20.58 -21.70 17.50
C LYS A 366 20.26 -22.92 18.36
N ILE A 367 18.98 -23.16 18.61
CA ILE A 367 18.47 -24.18 19.53
C ILE A 367 17.88 -25.36 18.72
N ILE A 368 17.30 -25.09 17.56
CA ILE A 368 16.65 -26.11 16.72
C ILE A 368 17.20 -26.10 15.29
N ASP A 369 17.26 -27.30 14.68
CA ASP A 369 17.72 -27.56 13.30
C ASP A 369 16.58 -27.44 12.26
N GLU A 370 15.46 -26.81 12.61
CA GLU A 370 14.30 -26.62 11.74
C GLU A 370 14.42 -25.33 10.91
N ASP A 371 13.75 -25.27 9.74
CA ASP A 371 13.67 -24.03 8.96
C ASP A 371 12.85 -22.98 9.73
N ILE A 372 13.55 -22.08 10.40
CA ILE A 372 12.97 -20.99 11.19
C ILE A 372 12.05 -20.09 10.38
N ASN A 373 12.17 -20.08 9.05
CA ASN A 373 11.29 -19.26 8.23
C ASN A 373 9.87 -19.85 8.17
N GLU A 374 9.67 -21.13 8.43
CA GLU A 374 8.33 -21.74 8.46
C GLU A 374 7.66 -21.67 9.84
N MET A 375 8.34 -21.12 10.86
CA MET A 375 7.82 -21.08 12.23
C MET A 375 6.83 -19.94 12.44
N LYS A 376 5.68 -20.27 13.04
CA LYS A 376 4.82 -19.26 13.69
C LYS A 376 5.37 -18.97 15.08
N ILE A 377 5.70 -17.71 15.33
CA ILE A 377 6.09 -17.22 16.65
C ILE A 377 5.08 -16.18 17.10
N GLU A 378 4.36 -16.50 18.16
CA GLU A 378 3.53 -15.53 18.89
C GLU A 378 4.26 -15.08 20.15
N TYR A 379 4.38 -13.77 20.35
CA TYR A 379 4.99 -13.20 21.55
C TYR A 379 4.27 -11.91 21.94
N VAL A 380 4.15 -11.68 23.24
CA VAL A 380 3.49 -10.50 23.80
C VAL A 380 4.56 -9.57 24.37
N ILE A 381 4.69 -8.38 23.78
CA ILE A 381 5.47 -7.29 24.38
C ILE A 381 4.55 -6.60 25.41
N ARG A 382 4.75 -6.87 26.70
CA ARG A 382 4.09 -6.10 27.78
C ARG A 382 4.97 -4.90 28.12
N LYS A 383 4.39 -3.69 28.07
CA LYS A 383 5.05 -2.46 28.52
C LYS A 383 5.22 -2.45 30.03
#